data_AF-A0A1E4DKS1-F1
#
_entry.id   AF-A0A1E4DKS1-F1
#
_cell.length_a   1.000
_cell.length_b   1.000
_cell.length_c   1.000
_cell.angle_alpha   90.00
_cell.angle_beta   90.00
_cell.angle_gamma   90.00
#
_symmetry.space_group_name_H-M   'P 1'
#
loop_
_entity.id
_entity.type
_entity.pdbx_description
1 polymer ?
#
loop_
_entity_poly.entity_id
_entity_poly.type
_entity_poly.pdbx_seq_one_letter_code
_entity_poly.pdbx_strand_id
1 'polypeptide(L)' 'MQQSIIGYHQDEEGHWVADLRCGHGQHVRHQPPMTSRPWVLTEEGRQVFVGTELNCKKCDEGGDGFVPSEALP' A
#
# COMPACT_ATOMS: atom_id res chain seq x y z
N MET A 1 -10.65 0.59 4.40
CA MET A 1 -10.69 1.91 3.72
C MET A 1 -9.81 1.92 2.48
N GLN A 2 -10.27 2.51 1.36
CA GLN A 2 -9.53 2.58 0.09
C GLN A 2 -8.52 3.74 0.12
N GLN A 3 -7.25 3.46 -0.17
CA GLN A 3 -6.15 4.41 -0.14
C GLN A 3 -5.29 4.26 -1.39
N SER A 4 -5.00 5.37 -2.05
CA SER A 4 -4.15 5.42 -3.24
C SER A 4 -2.72 4.98 -2.89
N ILE A 5 -2.12 4.17 -3.75
CA ILE A 5 -0.70 3.83 -3.65
C ILE A 5 0.12 5.05 -4.09
N ILE A 6 1.04 5.50 -3.23
CA ILE A 6 1.95 6.62 -3.50
C ILE A 6 3.37 6.14 -3.83
N GLY A 7 3.69 4.89 -3.55
CA GLY A 7 5.00 4.31 -3.79
C GLY A 7 5.08 2.84 -3.42
N TYR A 8 6.28 2.28 -3.55
CA TYR A 8 6.60 0.93 -3.12
C TYR A 8 8.02 0.89 -2.57
N HIS A 9 8.24 0.05 -1.57
CA HIS A 9 9.57 -0.29 -1.07
C HIS A 9 9.67 -1.79 -0.81
N GLN A 10 10.90 -2.28 -0.63
CA GLN A 10 11.13 -3.62 -0.12
C GLN A 10 11.43 -3.54 1.37
N ASP A 11 10.86 -4.45 2.12
CA ASP A 11 11.21 -4.67 3.53
C ASP A 11 12.57 -5.40 3.65
N GLU A 12 13.05 -5.61 4.88
CA GLU A 12 14.32 -6.27 5.19
C GLU A 12 14.40 -7.70 4.62
N GLU A 13 13.25 -8.36 4.48
CA GLU A 13 13.13 -9.68 3.85
C GLU A 13 13.10 -9.64 2.31
N GLY A 14 13.14 -8.46 1.69
CA GLY A 14 13.01 -8.28 0.23
C GLY A 14 11.56 -8.33 -0.28
N HIS A 15 10.58 -8.31 0.62
CA HIS A 15 9.16 -8.33 0.27
C HIS A 15 8.65 -6.95 -0.15
N TRP A 16 7.91 -6.88 -1.26
CA TRP A 16 7.31 -5.62 -1.71
C TRP A 16 6.16 -5.15 -0.81
N VAL A 17 6.26 -3.89 -0.38
CA VAL A 17 5.28 -3.15 0.40
C VAL A 17 4.85 -1.95 -0.43
N ALA A 18 3.54 -1.78 -0.61
CA ALA A 18 2.96 -0.61 -1.23
C ALA A 18 2.74 0.48 -0.17
N ASP A 19 3.35 1.63 -0.38
CA ASP A 19 3.14 2.81 0.44
C ASP A 19 1.81 3.45 0.05
N LEU A 20 0.91 3.58 1.02
CA LEU A 20 -0.40 4.18 0.81
C LEU A 20 -0.40 5.63 1.28
N ARG A 21 -1.25 6.46 0.69
CA ARG A 21 -1.39 7.89 1.05
C ARG A 21 -1.68 8.15 2.54
N CYS A 22 -2.23 7.17 3.27
CA CYS A 22 -2.47 7.27 4.72
C CYS A 22 -1.22 7.10 5.57
N GLY A 23 -0.04 6.86 4.97
CA GLY A 23 1.20 6.56 5.66
C GLY A 23 1.36 5.09 6.07
N HIS A 24 0.39 4.22 5.73
CA HIS A 24 0.49 2.79 5.99
C HIS A 24 1.08 2.03 4.80
N GLY A 25 1.98 1.10 5.08
CA GLY A 25 2.45 0.11 4.11
C GLY A 25 1.51 -1.10 4.03
N GLN A 26 1.22 -1.57 2.81
CA GLN A 26 0.55 -2.84 2.60
C GLN A 26 1.38 -3.80 1.76
N HIS A 27 1.65 -4.99 2.32
CA HIS A 27 2.34 -6.06 1.61
C HIS A 27 1.58 -6.46 0.33
N VAL A 28 2.31 -6.38 -0.79
CA VAL A 28 1.80 -6.71 -2.11
C VAL A 28 2.58 -7.92 -2.63
N ARG A 29 2.13 -9.11 -2.22
CA ARG A 29 2.74 -10.38 -2.64
C ARG A 29 1.91 -11.05 -3.73
N HIS A 30 2.59 -11.63 -4.71
CA HIS A 30 1.97 -12.52 -5.71
C HIS A 30 2.17 -13.97 -5.23
N GLN A 31 1.11 -14.56 -4.67
CA GLN A 31 1.10 -15.93 -4.14
C GLN A 31 -0.09 -16.71 -4.70
N PRO A 32 -0.11 -17.01 -6.00
CA PRO A 32 -1.15 -17.85 -6.57
C PRO A 32 -1.13 -19.26 -5.93
N PRO A 33 -2.29 -19.88 -5.67
CA PRO A 33 -3.66 -19.44 -6.03
C PRO A 33 -4.30 -18.46 -5.03
N MET A 34 -3.65 -18.18 -3.90
CA MET A 34 -4.22 -17.39 -2.80
C MET A 34 -4.26 -15.88 -3.09
N THR A 35 -3.30 -15.33 -3.84
CA THR A 35 -3.25 -13.90 -4.16
C THR A 35 -2.60 -13.65 -5.52
N SER A 36 -3.39 -13.20 -6.48
CA SER A 36 -2.94 -12.91 -7.84
C SER A 36 -2.66 -11.42 -8.03
N ARG A 37 -1.41 -11.00 -7.80
CA ARG A 37 -0.91 -9.64 -8.06
C ARG A 37 0.30 -9.62 -9.00
N PRO A 38 0.16 -10.08 -10.26
CA PRO A 38 1.30 -10.23 -11.17
C PRO A 38 2.03 -8.92 -11.45
N TRP A 39 1.33 -7.79 -11.33
CA TRP A 39 1.89 -6.44 -11.49
C TRP A 39 2.99 -6.11 -10.48
N VAL A 40 3.09 -6.79 -9.33
CA VAL A 40 4.17 -6.53 -8.37
C VAL A 40 5.50 -7.18 -8.75
N LEU A 41 5.46 -8.16 -9.68
CA LEU A 41 6.63 -8.92 -10.11
C LEU A 41 7.60 -8.07 -10.95
N THR A 42 7.08 -7.08 -11.66
CA THR A 42 7.87 -6.18 -12.51
C THR A 42 7.80 -4.75 -11.98
N GLU A 43 8.88 -4.01 -12.17
CA GLU A 43 8.91 -2.59 -11.80
C GLU A 43 7.91 -1.76 -12.59
N GLU A 44 7.79 -2.01 -13.90
CA GLU A 44 6.83 -1.37 -14.78
C GLU A 44 5.39 -1.60 -14.29
N GLY A 45 5.07 -2.83 -13.88
CA GLY A 45 3.76 -3.16 -13.33
C GLY A 45 3.46 -2.39 -12.04
N ARG A 46 4.44 -2.28 -11.14
CA ARG A 46 4.30 -1.45 -9.93
C ARG A 46 4.07 0.01 -10.29
N GLN A 47 4.88 0.58 -11.18
CA GLN A 47 4.76 1.99 -11.58
C GLN A 47 3.39 2.31 -12.19
N VAL A 48 2.85 1.42 -13.03
CA VAL A 48 1.50 1.57 -13.60
C VAL A 48 0.41 1.50 -12.53
N PHE A 49 0.64 0.77 -11.44
CA PHE A 49 -0.31 0.65 -10.34
C PHE A 49 -0.19 1.76 -9.29
N VAL A 50 0.85 2.60 -9.33
CA VAL A 50 0.91 3.83 -8.52
C VAL A 50 -0.33 4.69 -8.82
N GLY A 51 -0.97 5.20 -7.77
CA GLY A 51 -2.23 5.93 -7.86
C GLY A 51 -3.49 5.07 -7.76
N THR A 52 -3.39 3.75 -7.97
CA THR A 52 -4.51 2.82 -7.77
C THR A 52 -4.90 2.74 -6.30
N GLU A 53 -6.20 2.62 -6.02
CA GLU A 53 -6.71 2.49 -4.67
C GLU A 53 -6.60 1.04 -4.16
N LEU A 54 -5.96 0.86 -3.00
CA LEU A 54 -5.91 -0.40 -2.27
C LEU A 54 -6.65 -0.30 -0.93
N ASN A 55 -7.25 -1.41 -0.50
CA ASN A 55 -7.88 -1.47 0.80
C ASN A 55 -6.84 -1.55 1.93
N CYS A 56 -6.59 -0.42 2.57
CA CYS A 56 -5.80 -0.36 3.78
C CYS A 56 -6.58 -1.01 4.95
N LYS A 57 -6.15 -2.20 5.37
CA LYS A 57 -6.72 -2.90 6.53
C LYS A 57 -6.48 -2.12 7.83
N LYS A 58 -5.29 -1.53 8.01
CA LYS A 58 -4.96 -0.75 9.22
C LYS A 58 -5.93 0.42 9.41
N CYS A 59 -6.25 1.17 8.36
CA CYS A 59 -7.26 2.23 8.43
C CYS A 59 -8.69 1.69 8.62
N ASP A 60 -8.98 0.48 8.12
CA ASP A 60 -10.29 -0.17 8.29
C ASP A 60 -10.53 -0.57 9.74
N GLU A 61 -9.49 -1.05 10.41
CA GLU A 61 -9.49 -1.48 11.81
C GLU A 61 -9.40 -0.31 12.80
N GLY A 62 -9.47 0.95 12.33
CA GLY A 62 -9.34 2.14 13.17
C GLY A 62 -7.91 2.46 13.59
N GLY A 63 -6.91 1.88 12.93
CA GLY A 63 -5.51 2.20 13.12
C GLY A 63 -5.25 3.66 12.77
N ASP A 64 -4.69 4.38 13.74
CA ASP A 64 -4.25 5.78 13.68
C ASP A 64 -3.19 5.94 12.57
N GLY A 65 -3.65 5.97 11.32
CA GLY A 65 -2.87 6.54 10.23
C GLY A 65 -2.77 8.02 10.53
N PHE A 66 -1.63 8.64 10.21
CA PHE A 66 -1.38 10.05 10.45
C PHE A 66 -2.55 10.89 9.93
N VAL A 67 -3.46 11.25 10.84
CA VAL A 67 -4.33 12.41 10.67
C VAL A 67 -3.39 13.59 10.86
N PRO A 68 -3.26 14.51 9.89
CA PRO A 68 -2.61 15.78 10.17
C PRO A 68 -3.46 16.51 11.22
N SER A 69 -3.20 16.22 12.50
CA SER A 69 -3.64 17.01 13.63
C SER A 69 -2.86 18.31 13.60
N GLU A 70 -3.24 19.24 12.72
CA GLU A 70 -3.09 20.69 12.93
C GLU A 70 -3.72 21.46 11.75
N ALA A 71 -5.04 21.65 11.87
CA ALA A 71 -5.68 22.89 11.47
C ALA A 71 -6.73 23.20 12.53
N LEU A 72 -6.27 23.37 13.77
CA LEU A 72 -7.04 24.06 14.80
C LEU A 72 -6.82 25.58 14.56
N PRO A 73 -7.89 26.40 14.61
CA PRO A 73 -7.84 27.83 14.28
C PRO A 73 -6.97 28.65 15.26
#